data_AF-A0A085W690-F1
#
_entry.id   AF-A0A085W690-F1
#
_cell.length_a   1.000
_cell.length_b   1.000
_cell.length_c   1.000
_cell.angle_alpha   90.00
_cell.angle_beta   90.00
_cell.angle_gamma   90.00
#
_symmetry.space_group_name_H-M   'P 1'
#
loop_
_entity.id
_entity.type
_entity.pdbx_description
1 polymer ?
#
loop_
_entity_poly.entity_id
_entity_poly.type
_entity_poly.pdbx_seq_one_letter_code
_entity_poly.pdbx_strand_id
1 'polypeptide(L)'
;MGTEYCAWIYYTPDGKYVLSKLTDQTQVRLAEQGKRCLLPSHVDDPRFPPDSIQYVFALHNHLYDDLLSKDDLSFILNQGFAHGFTHETQDGSIRLSAVAFFSNAPDAPQCDGFYQYIPLTGQILKWTRTPRWECKQTHWVEWNEGLEIASVRETSAPCFEDTSP
;
A
#
# COMPACT_ATOMS: atom_id res chain seq x y z
N MET A 1 -22.48 1.08 -6.00
CA MET A 1 -21.31 0.41 -6.61
C MET A 1 -20.12 1.34 -6.46
N GLY A 2 -19.10 0.96 -5.69
CA GLY A 2 -17.88 1.75 -5.57
C GLY A 2 -16.94 1.54 -6.75
N THR A 3 -16.05 2.51 -6.98
CA THR A 3 -14.99 2.48 -7.99
C THR A 3 -13.67 2.19 -7.29
N GLU A 4 -12.85 1.31 -7.86
CA GLU A 4 -11.47 1.14 -7.41
C GLU A 4 -10.63 2.33 -7.88
N TYR A 5 -9.76 2.82 -7.00
CA TYR A 5 -8.83 3.90 -7.20
C TYR A 5 -7.49 3.55 -6.54
N CYS A 6 -6.44 4.07 -7.13
CA CYS A 6 -5.08 3.95 -6.62
C CYS A 6 -4.34 5.24 -6.85
N ALA A 7 -3.39 5.49 -5.96
CA ALA A 7 -2.51 6.64 -6.00
C ALA A 7 -1.19 6.32 -5.30
N TRP A 8 -0.18 7.09 -5.62
CA TRP A 8 1.04 7.16 -4.85
C TRP A 8 0.92 8.25 -3.79
N ILE A 9 1.36 7.97 -2.57
CA ILE A 9 1.93 8.99 -1.70
C ILE A 9 3.44 8.97 -1.91
N TYR A 10 3.99 10.12 -2.23
CA TYR A 10 5.42 10.30 -2.44
C TYR A 10 5.96 11.49 -1.65
N TYR A 11 7.24 11.42 -1.29
CA TYR A 11 7.96 12.48 -0.61
C TYR A 11 8.78 13.28 -1.62
N THR A 12 8.72 14.60 -1.50
CA THR A 12 9.31 15.54 -2.45
C THR A 12 10.61 16.15 -1.93
N PRO A 13 11.49 16.66 -2.81
CA PRO A 13 12.73 17.34 -2.41
C PRO A 13 12.53 18.56 -1.51
N ASP A 14 11.36 19.22 -1.56
CA ASP A 14 11.01 20.33 -0.67
C ASP A 14 10.46 19.87 0.70
N GLY A 15 10.53 18.56 0.97
CA GLY A 15 10.26 17.98 2.27
C GLY A 15 8.78 17.73 2.56
N LYS A 16 7.94 17.52 1.54
CA LYS A 16 6.49 17.36 1.68
C LYS A 16 6.02 15.99 1.20
N TYR A 17 4.91 15.54 1.75
CA TYR A 17 4.15 14.41 1.20
C TYR A 17 3.14 14.93 0.18
N VAL A 18 3.07 14.26 -0.96
CA VAL A 18 2.12 14.57 -2.03
C VAL A 18 1.38 13.29 -2.42
N LEU A 19 0.07 13.42 -2.62
CA LEU A 19 -0.76 12.38 -3.20
C LEU A 19 -0.82 12.59 -4.73
N SER A 20 -0.48 11.56 -5.49
CA SER A 20 -0.62 11.59 -6.95
C SER A 20 -2.09 11.71 -7.34
N LYS A 21 -2.33 12.07 -8.60
CA LYS A 21 -3.69 12.00 -9.16
C LYS A 21 -4.24 10.58 -8.99
N LEU A 22 -5.45 10.48 -8.44
CA LEU A 22 -6.18 9.22 -8.33
C LEU A 22 -6.43 8.68 -9.74
N THR A 23 -6.02 7.45 -9.98
CA THR A 23 -6.31 6.76 -11.23
C THR A 23 -7.67 6.08 -11.09
N ASP A 24 -8.72 6.70 -11.64
CA ASP A 24 -10.04 6.08 -11.77
C ASP A 24 -10.06 5.24 -13.06
N GLN A 25 -10.22 3.93 -12.93
CA GLN A 25 -10.18 2.99 -14.05
C GLN A 25 -11.58 2.46 -14.40
N THR A 26 -12.65 3.21 -14.12
CA THR A 26 -14.03 2.91 -14.59
C THR A 26 -14.16 2.70 -16.11
N GLN A 27 -13.17 3.09 -16.91
CA GLN A 27 -13.18 2.99 -18.37
C GLN A 27 -12.37 1.83 -18.97
N VAL A 28 -11.69 0.98 -18.18
CA VAL A 28 -11.09 -0.24 -18.75
C VAL A 28 -12.22 -1.23 -19.07
N ARG A 29 -12.35 -1.50 -20.36
CA ARG A 29 -13.48 -2.15 -21.02
C ARG A 29 -13.83 -3.52 -20.41
N LEU A 30 -15.12 -3.81 -20.47
CA LEU A 30 -15.87 -5.06 -20.24
C LEU A 30 -15.27 -6.37 -20.82
N ALA A 31 -14.08 -6.36 -21.42
CA ALA A 31 -13.41 -7.53 -21.98
C ALA A 31 -12.47 -8.24 -21.00
N GLU A 32 -12.01 -7.56 -19.94
CA GLU A 32 -11.16 -8.17 -18.91
C GLU A 32 -11.92 -8.25 -17.60
N GLN A 33 -12.14 -9.48 -17.12
CA GLN A 33 -12.69 -9.74 -15.81
C GLN A 33 -11.73 -9.21 -14.74
N GLY A 34 -12.03 -8.04 -14.21
CA GLY A 34 -11.30 -7.45 -13.09
C GLY A 34 -11.17 -5.95 -13.29
N LYS A 35 -12.00 -5.19 -12.60
CA LYS A 35 -11.60 -3.83 -12.21
C LYS A 35 -10.31 -4.04 -11.42
N ARG A 36 -9.19 -3.55 -11.96
CA ARG A 36 -7.88 -3.64 -11.32
C ARG A 36 -7.30 -2.26 -11.42
N CYS A 37 -6.86 -1.71 -10.30
CA CYS A 37 -6.23 -0.41 -10.36
C CYS A 37 -4.84 -0.50 -11.00
N LEU A 38 -4.62 0.27 -12.06
CA LEU A 38 -3.32 0.36 -12.74
C LEU A 38 -2.56 1.57 -12.21
N LEU A 39 -1.76 1.36 -11.16
CA LEU A 39 -0.87 2.38 -10.63
C LEU A 39 0.44 2.40 -11.45
N PRO A 40 0.80 3.50 -12.13
CA PRO A 40 2.04 3.55 -12.90
C PRO A 40 3.26 3.46 -11.97
N SER A 41 4.33 2.86 -12.48
CA SER A 41 5.60 2.72 -11.75
C SER A 41 6.27 4.07 -11.46
N HIS A 42 5.89 5.13 -12.18
CA HIS A 42 6.41 6.48 -11.97
C HIS A 42 5.27 7.51 -11.92
N VAL A 43 5.41 8.50 -11.04
CA VAL A 43 4.56 9.69 -11.02
C VAL A 43 5.16 10.74 -11.96
N ASP A 44 4.32 11.28 -12.85
CA ASP A 44 4.65 12.46 -13.65
C ASP A 44 4.20 13.73 -12.93
N ASP A 45 5.11 14.32 -12.15
CA ASP A 45 4.91 15.61 -11.49
C ASP A 45 5.86 16.65 -12.11
N PRO A 46 5.36 17.59 -12.95
CA PRO A 46 6.22 18.51 -13.69
C PRO A 46 6.98 19.51 -12.79
N ARG A 47 6.66 19.56 -11.48
CA ARG A 47 7.37 20.39 -10.51
C ARG A 47 8.72 19.79 -10.10
N PHE A 48 8.92 18.48 -10.29
CA PHE A 48 10.08 17.76 -9.78
C PHE A 48 10.66 16.81 -10.84
N PRO A 49 11.99 16.65 -10.93
CA PRO A 49 12.59 15.59 -11.73
C PRO A 49 12.11 14.19 -11.28
N PRO A 50 11.89 13.22 -12.20
CA PRO A 50 11.39 11.89 -11.84
C PRO A 50 12.23 11.17 -10.78
N ASP A 51 13.55 11.29 -10.85
CA ASP A 51 14.50 10.61 -9.94
C ASP A 51 14.64 11.31 -8.58
N SER A 52 13.97 12.45 -8.39
CA SER A 52 14.02 13.22 -7.13
C SER A 52 12.85 12.90 -6.19
N ILE A 53 11.86 12.16 -6.69
CA ILE A 53 10.67 11.76 -5.95
C ILE A 53 10.93 10.44 -5.24
N GLN A 54 10.57 10.38 -3.96
CA GLN A 54 10.68 9.16 -3.15
C GLN A 54 9.30 8.52 -2.99
N TYR A 55 9.14 7.28 -3.42
CA TYR A 55 7.86 6.57 -3.40
C TYR A 55 7.63 5.97 -2.02
N VAL A 56 6.55 6.35 -1.34
CA VAL A 56 6.34 5.99 0.06
C VAL A 56 5.21 4.98 0.24
N PHE A 57 4.02 5.30 -0.28
CA PHE A 57 2.86 4.42 -0.18
C PHE A 57 2.18 4.24 -1.52
N ALA A 58 1.99 3.00 -1.96
CA ALA A 58 1.01 2.69 -2.98
C ALA A 58 -0.35 2.49 -2.30
N LEU A 59 -1.31 3.34 -2.64
CA LEU A 59 -2.67 3.27 -2.10
C LEU A 59 -3.58 2.51 -3.07
N HIS A 60 -4.47 1.70 -2.52
CA HIS A 60 -5.56 1.02 -3.21
C HIS A 60 -6.79 1.04 -2.26
N ASN A 61 -8.01 1.17 -2.77
CA ASN A 61 -9.21 0.79 -2.02
C ASN A 61 -9.71 -0.59 -2.46
N HIS A 62 -9.94 -1.50 -1.50
CA HIS A 62 -10.75 -2.67 -1.79
C HIS A 62 -12.23 -2.29 -1.59
N LEU A 63 -13.09 -2.77 -2.48
CA LEU A 63 -14.54 -2.62 -2.32
C LEU A 63 -15.11 -3.52 -1.21
N TYR A 64 -14.29 -4.45 -0.68
CA TYR A 64 -14.62 -5.45 0.34
C TYR A 64 -13.43 -5.61 1.33
N ASP A 65 -13.63 -6.18 2.53
CA ASP A 65 -12.56 -6.45 3.54
C ASP A 65 -11.67 -7.63 3.14
N ASP A 66 -11.16 -7.60 1.91
CA ASP A 66 -10.20 -8.57 1.42
C ASP A 66 -8.77 -8.10 1.72
N LEU A 67 -7.91 -9.06 2.02
CA LEU A 67 -6.46 -8.84 2.13
C LEU A 67 -5.90 -8.34 0.80
N LEU A 68 -4.76 -7.64 0.84
CA LEU A 68 -3.96 -7.31 -0.35
C LEU A 68 -3.77 -8.54 -1.26
N SER A 69 -4.05 -8.36 -2.55
CA SER A 69 -3.95 -9.45 -3.53
C SER A 69 -2.50 -9.81 -3.81
N LYS A 70 -2.25 -11.00 -4.38
CA LYS A 70 -0.91 -11.39 -4.83
C LYS A 70 -0.29 -10.37 -5.78
N ASP A 71 -1.12 -9.77 -6.65
CA ASP A 71 -0.69 -8.76 -7.61
C ASP A 71 -0.27 -7.47 -6.90
N ASP A 72 -0.99 -7.05 -5.84
CA ASP A 72 -0.60 -5.89 -5.02
C ASP A 72 0.73 -6.15 -4.30
N LEU A 73 0.90 -7.34 -3.72
CA LEU A 73 2.13 -7.74 -3.01
C LEU A 73 3.34 -7.77 -3.96
N SER A 74 3.18 -8.39 -5.14
CA SER A 74 4.24 -8.45 -6.16
C SER A 74 4.52 -7.08 -6.76
N PHE A 75 3.49 -6.26 -6.98
CA PHE A 75 3.67 -4.91 -7.49
C PHE A 75 4.57 -4.10 -6.56
N ILE A 76 4.22 -3.99 -5.27
CA ILE A 76 4.98 -3.15 -4.35
C ILE A 76 6.39 -3.69 -4.08
N LEU A 77 6.59 -5.01 -4.11
CA LEU A 77 7.93 -5.60 -4.06
C LEU A 77 8.79 -5.11 -5.23
N ASN A 78 8.24 -5.17 -6.45
CA ASN A 78 8.93 -4.68 -7.65
C ASN A 78 9.22 -3.17 -7.58
N GLN A 79 8.31 -2.38 -7.01
CA GLN A 79 8.55 -0.96 -6.78
C GLN A 79 9.70 -0.72 -5.79
N GLY A 80 9.87 -1.58 -4.79
CA GLY A 80 11.00 -1.51 -3.88
C GLY A 80 12.35 -1.78 -4.55
N PHE A 81 12.39 -2.69 -5.53
CA PHE A 81 13.59 -2.91 -6.34
C PHE A 81 13.89 -1.74 -7.29
N ALA A 82 12.85 -1.08 -7.82
CA ALA A 82 13.02 0.03 -8.74
C ALA A 82 13.42 1.34 -8.04
N HIS A 83 12.81 1.62 -6.89
CA HIS A 83 12.87 2.93 -6.24
C HIS A 83 13.57 2.92 -4.88
N GLY A 84 13.82 1.74 -4.32
CA GLY A 84 14.28 1.56 -2.94
C GLY A 84 13.16 1.20 -1.98
N PHE A 85 13.52 0.51 -0.90
CA PHE A 85 12.56 0.04 0.11
C PHE A 85 12.39 1.01 1.29
N THR A 86 13.30 1.98 1.43
CA THR A 86 13.36 2.90 2.56
C THR A 86 13.79 4.28 2.09
N HIS A 87 13.17 5.31 2.65
CA HIS A 87 13.42 6.70 2.33
C HIS A 87 13.56 7.53 3.61
N GLU A 88 14.58 8.38 3.65
CA GLU A 88 14.78 9.33 4.74
C GLU A 88 13.92 10.58 4.51
N THR A 89 13.13 10.92 5.53
CA THR A 89 12.28 12.12 5.54
C THR A 89 12.63 12.99 6.75
N GLN A 90 12.10 14.21 6.81
CA GLN A 90 12.25 15.07 7.98
C GLN A 90 11.69 14.45 9.27
N ASP A 91 10.70 13.56 9.16
CA ASP A 91 10.05 12.88 10.28
C ASP A 91 10.71 11.54 10.62
N GLY A 92 11.77 11.16 9.89
CA GLY A 92 12.51 9.92 10.04
C GLY A 92 12.44 9.00 8.82
N SER A 93 12.91 7.78 9.01
CA SER A 93 13.01 6.76 7.96
C SER A 93 11.65 6.10 7.72
N ILE A 94 11.16 6.13 6.49
CA ILE A 94 9.90 5.49 6.09
C ILE A 94 10.16 4.34 5.14
N ARG A 95 9.45 3.24 5.36
CA ARG A 95 9.49 2.05 4.51
C ARG A 95 8.40 2.12 3.45
N LEU A 96 8.78 1.84 2.21
CA LEU A 96 7.84 1.63 1.11
C LEU A 96 6.77 0.61 1.55
N SER A 97 5.50 0.93 1.36
CA SER A 97 4.41 0.01 1.70
C SER A 97 3.25 0.07 0.70
N ALA A 98 2.52 -1.04 0.56
CA ALA A 98 1.21 -1.05 -0.08
C ALA A 98 0.13 -0.88 1.00
N VAL A 99 -0.85 -0.02 0.74
CA VAL A 99 -1.94 0.30 1.66
C VAL A 99 -3.26 0.04 0.97
N ALA A 100 -4.10 -0.79 1.59
CA ALA A 100 -5.43 -1.13 1.08
C ALA A 100 -6.51 -0.75 2.08
N PHE A 101 -7.37 0.22 1.73
CA PHE A 101 -8.49 0.64 2.59
C PHE A 101 -9.66 -0.36 2.53
N PHE A 102 -10.32 -0.59 3.67
CA PHE A 102 -11.51 -1.42 3.77
C PHE A 102 -12.69 -0.68 4.39
N SER A 103 -13.90 -1.18 4.11
CA SER A 103 -15.13 -0.81 4.81
C SER A 103 -15.91 -2.05 5.24
N ASN A 104 -16.47 -2.00 6.44
CA ASN A 104 -17.42 -2.98 6.98
C ASN A 104 -18.87 -2.68 6.56
N ALA A 105 -19.13 -1.53 5.92
CA ALA A 105 -20.44 -1.07 5.51
C ALA A 105 -20.52 -0.95 3.97
N PRO A 106 -20.72 -2.06 3.23
CA PRO A 106 -20.64 -2.07 1.76
C PRO A 106 -21.67 -1.17 1.08
N ASP A 107 -22.84 -0.97 1.70
CA ASP A 107 -23.93 -0.12 1.17
C ASP A 107 -23.76 1.37 1.52
N ALA A 108 -22.85 1.69 2.44
CA ALA A 108 -22.51 3.04 2.87
C ALA A 108 -21.00 3.12 3.18
N PRO A 109 -20.14 2.99 2.15
CA PRO A 109 -18.71 2.77 2.35
C PRO A 109 -18.09 3.91 3.14
N GLN A 110 -17.49 3.56 4.28
CA GLN A 110 -16.75 4.44 5.16
C GLN A 110 -15.32 3.90 5.36
N CYS A 111 -14.38 4.77 5.70
CA CYS A 111 -13.03 4.31 6.03
C CYS A 111 -13.02 3.73 7.46
N ASP A 112 -13.18 2.41 7.55
CA ASP A 112 -13.12 1.64 8.80
C ASP A 112 -11.68 1.24 9.15
N GLY A 113 -10.78 1.26 8.17
CA GLY A 113 -9.37 0.99 8.38
C GLY A 113 -8.62 0.70 7.08
N PHE A 114 -7.42 0.15 7.22
CA PHE A 114 -6.60 -0.30 6.10
C PHE A 114 -5.65 -1.43 6.46
N TYR A 115 -5.31 -2.24 5.46
CA TYR A 115 -4.14 -3.13 5.50
C TYR A 115 -2.91 -2.38 5.03
N GLN A 116 -1.75 -2.70 5.59
CA GLN A 116 -0.44 -2.20 5.17
C GLN A 116 0.50 -3.38 5.00
N TYR A 117 1.01 -3.59 3.78
CA TYR A 117 2.08 -4.54 3.53
C TYR A 117 3.43 -3.82 3.40
N ILE A 118 4.41 -4.25 4.18
CA ILE A 118 5.78 -3.72 4.19
C ILE A 118 6.70 -4.75 3.54
N PRO A 119 7.15 -4.57 2.29
CA PRO A 119 7.94 -5.59 1.58
C PRO A 119 9.25 -5.94 2.27
N LEU A 120 9.90 -4.93 2.88
CA LEU A 120 11.18 -5.11 3.54
C LEU A 120 11.12 -6.07 4.73
N THR A 121 10.00 -6.13 5.44
CA THR A 121 9.81 -7.06 6.55
C THR A 121 8.95 -8.26 6.18
N GLY A 122 8.14 -8.18 5.12
CA GLY A 122 7.15 -9.20 4.81
C GLY A 122 5.88 -9.11 5.66
N GLN A 123 5.74 -8.10 6.54
CA GLN A 123 4.58 -7.99 7.43
C GLN A 123 3.36 -7.40 6.73
N ILE A 124 2.19 -7.97 6.99
CA ILE A 124 0.90 -7.32 6.75
C ILE A 124 0.28 -6.90 8.08
N LEU A 125 0.10 -5.59 8.22
CA LEU A 125 -0.53 -4.95 9.37
C LEU A 125 -1.98 -4.59 9.01
N LYS A 126 -2.91 -4.73 9.96
CA LYS A 126 -4.28 -4.22 9.88
C LYS A 126 -4.41 -3.07 10.86
N TRP A 127 -4.70 -1.89 10.33
CA TRP A 127 -5.03 -0.69 11.08
C TRP A 127 -6.55 -0.52 11.09
N THR A 128 -7.14 -0.49 12.28
CA THR A 128 -8.59 -0.33 12.45
C THR A 128 -8.88 0.99 13.13
N ARG A 129 -9.85 1.72 12.58
CA ARG A 129 -10.29 3.00 13.12
C ARG A 129 -11.20 2.74 14.33
N THR A 130 -10.67 3.00 15.52
CA THR A 130 -11.46 3.15 16.75
C THR A 130 -11.26 4.60 17.27
N PRO A 131 -11.75 5.00 18.46
CA PRO A 131 -11.39 6.30 19.04
C PRO A 131 -9.87 6.54 19.12
N ARG A 132 -9.06 5.47 19.12
CA ARG A 132 -7.62 5.48 18.88
C ARG A 132 -7.32 4.49 17.76
N TRP A 133 -6.40 4.78 16.86
CA TRP A 133 -6.04 3.79 15.83
C TRP A 133 -5.46 2.53 16.49
N GLU A 134 -6.04 1.38 16.17
CA GLU A 134 -5.56 0.09 16.64
C GLU A 134 -4.80 -0.61 15.53
N CYS A 135 -3.66 -1.22 15.87
CA CYS A 135 -2.81 -1.91 14.91
C CYS A 135 -2.57 -3.35 15.34
N LYS A 136 -2.77 -4.29 14.42
CA LYS A 136 -2.42 -5.71 14.57
C LYS A 136 -1.62 -6.20 13.37
N GLN A 137 -0.54 -6.93 13.60
CA GLN A 137 0.07 -7.76 12.57
C GLN A 137 -0.84 -8.97 12.33
N THR A 138 -1.31 -9.11 11.09
CA THR A 138 -2.28 -10.15 10.71
C THR A 138 -1.68 -11.22 9.82
N HIS A 139 -0.64 -10.91 9.03
CA HIS A 139 0.01 -11.91 8.19
C HIS A 139 1.51 -11.66 8.02
N TRP A 140 2.22 -12.71 7.60
CA TRP A 140 3.57 -12.67 7.05
C TRP A 140 3.57 -13.19 5.63
N VAL A 141 4.24 -12.47 4.73
CA VAL A 141 4.48 -12.86 3.34
C VAL A 141 5.92 -13.34 3.23
N GLU A 142 6.08 -14.56 2.75
CA GLU A 142 7.37 -15.13 2.42
C GLU A 142 7.54 -15.24 0.91
N TRP A 143 8.71 -14.85 0.43
CA TRP A 143 9.10 -14.93 -0.97
C TRP A 143 10.12 -16.05 -1.17
N ASN A 144 10.05 -16.75 -2.30
CA ASN A 144 11.10 -17.67 -2.71
C ASN A 144 12.25 -16.90 -3.40
N GLU A 145 13.32 -17.61 -3.76
CA GLU A 145 14.46 -17.03 -4.48
C GLU A 145 14.09 -16.46 -5.86
N GLY A 146 13.00 -16.93 -6.46
CA GLY A 146 12.45 -16.45 -7.73
C GLY A 146 11.56 -15.21 -7.61
N LEU A 147 11.46 -14.60 -6.41
CA LEU A 147 10.55 -13.48 -6.12
C LEU A 147 9.07 -13.81 -6.36
N GLU A 148 8.70 -15.08 -6.21
CA GLU A 148 7.32 -15.51 -6.15
C GLU A 148 6.90 -15.71 -4.69
N ILE A 149 5.62 -15.51 -4.41
CA ILE A 149 5.08 -15.70 -3.06
C ILE A 149 5.15 -17.20 -2.72
N ALA A 150 6.03 -17.55 -1.77
CA ALA A 150 6.16 -18.89 -1.23
C ALA A 150 5.01 -19.20 -0.27
N SER A 151 4.68 -18.28 0.62
CA SER A 151 3.55 -18.43 1.54
C SER A 151 3.01 -17.08 2.05
N VAL A 152 1.73 -17.07 2.44
CA VAL A 152 1.13 -16.01 3.25
C VAL A 152 0.59 -16.67 4.51
N ARG A 153 1.21 -16.40 5.66
CA ARG A 153 0.90 -17.04 6.94
C ARG A 153 0.12 -16.09 7.82
N GLU A 154 -1.06 -16.49 8.26
CA GLU A 154 -1.85 -15.73 9.23
C GLU A 154 -1.16 -15.69 10.60
N THR A 155 -1.29 -14.56 11.28
CA THR A 155 -0.78 -14.33 12.62
C THR A 155 -1.69 -13.33 13.35
N SER A 156 -1.51 -13.20 14.66
CA SER A 156 -2.22 -12.19 15.45
C SER A 156 -1.29 -11.70 16.55
N ALA A 157 -0.54 -10.66 16.25
CA ALA A 157 0.36 -9.99 17.19
C ALA A 157 0.11 -8.48 17.16
N PRO A 158 0.49 -7.73 18.21
CA PRO A 158 0.61 -6.27 18.12
C PRO A 158 1.56 -5.88 16.98
N CYS A 159 1.33 -4.72 16.32
CA CYS A 159 2.20 -4.27 15.23
C CYS A 159 3.62 -3.90 15.68
N PHE A 160 3.75 -3.44 16.91
CA PHE A 160 5.01 -3.11 17.54
C PHE A 160 5.15 -4.07 18.71
N GLU A 161 6.17 -4.93 18.69
CA GLU A 161 6.69 -5.42 19.95
C GLU A 161 7.26 -4.21 20.67
N ASP A 162 6.86 -4.00 21.92
CA ASP A 162 7.36 -2.92 22.76
C ASP A 162 8.82 -3.23 23.10
N THR A 163 9.72 -3.05 22.14
CA THR A 163 11.16 -3.06 22.38
C THR A 163 11.58 -1.65 22.80
N SER A 164 10.97 -1.17 23.87
CA SER A 164 11.59 -0.13 24.68
C SER A 164 12.81 -0.75 25.37
N PRO A 165 14.03 -0.25 25.14
CA PRO A 165 15.21 -0.69 25.91
C PRO A 165 15.09 -0.30 27.39
#